data_AF-A0A2N5KDI3-F1
#
_entry.id   AF-A0A2N5KDI3-F1
#
_cell.length_a   1.000
_cell.length_b   1.000
_cell.length_c   1.000
_cell.angle_alpha   90.00
_cell.angle_beta   90.00
_cell.angle_gamma   90.00
#
_symmetry.space_group_name_H-M   'P 1'
#
loop_
_entity.id
_entity.type
_entity.pdbx_description
1 polymer ?
#
loop_
_entity_poly.entity_id
_entity_poly.type
_entity_poly.pdbx_seq_one_letter_code
_entity_poly.pdbx_strand_id
1 'polypeptide(L)'
;RSGWISGLDEIEGRRHPTQGGLRIGKPLPERRRDERYDPELEWERDGQYFHYLTRWMHALNQVSRITNDPVPLRWARELAATVHAGFTYQSRPNGPQRMHWKMSIDLTYPLVPSMGQHDPLDGFVVFSVLQGSGAADGPESEKLPDLRKAIAEQAAMCAETGLATNDPLGIGGLLVATYQVARLIETGQLEHIDLLADLLDTALLSLVALARTNALRGPAAARLAFRELGLAIGLHAVERMAPLVQGDAEAFRDNRALHTRIDRIAEWLPVKDEIESFWLEPAHQQVQSWAAHEDINAVMLATSLAPDGYLGGRAP
;
A
#
# COMPACT_ATOMS: atom_id res chain seq x y z
N ARG A 1 20.80 -17.05 -10.82
CA ARG A 1 19.61 -17.37 -11.64
C ARG A 1 19.70 -16.53 -12.91
N SER A 2 19.23 -17.04 -14.05
CA SER A 2 19.20 -16.35 -15.35
C SER A 2 17.82 -16.51 -15.97
N GLY A 3 17.37 -15.52 -16.76
CA GLY A 3 16.04 -15.52 -17.38
C GLY A 3 14.93 -14.95 -16.49
N TRP A 4 13.69 -15.09 -16.93
CA TRP A 4 12.49 -14.59 -16.26
C TRP A 4 12.19 -15.39 -14.98
N ILE A 5 11.70 -14.71 -13.93
CA ILE A 5 11.35 -15.37 -12.65
C ILE A 5 10.25 -16.43 -12.86
N SER A 6 9.31 -16.15 -13.78
CA SER A 6 8.24 -17.06 -14.18
C SER A 6 8.72 -18.33 -14.91
N GLY A 7 9.99 -18.38 -15.32
CA GLY A 7 10.52 -19.47 -16.16
C GLY A 7 10.05 -19.42 -17.62
N LEU A 8 9.33 -18.36 -18.03
CA LEU A 8 8.91 -18.13 -19.41
C LEU A 8 10.12 -17.89 -20.32
N ASP A 9 9.94 -18.19 -21.61
CA ASP A 9 10.90 -17.80 -22.65
C ASP A 9 10.94 -16.27 -22.83
N GLU A 10 11.86 -15.80 -23.66
CA GLU A 10 12.10 -14.36 -23.83
C GLU A 10 10.92 -13.60 -24.43
N ILE A 11 10.14 -14.22 -25.32
CA ILE A 11 9.02 -13.56 -25.98
C ILE A 11 7.85 -13.45 -25.01
N GLU A 12 7.50 -14.56 -24.35
CA GLU A 12 6.40 -14.59 -23.39
C GLU A 12 6.74 -13.84 -22.11
N GLY A 13 7.99 -13.93 -21.63
CA GLY A 13 8.47 -13.17 -20.48
C GLY A 13 8.38 -11.66 -20.67
N ARG A 14 8.68 -11.13 -21.87
CA ARG A 14 8.48 -9.71 -22.19
C ARG A 14 7.02 -9.28 -22.18
N ARG A 15 6.11 -10.18 -22.58
CA ARG A 15 4.67 -9.93 -22.55
C ARG A 15 4.10 -9.99 -21.14
N HIS A 16 4.67 -10.87 -20.31
CA HIS A 16 4.19 -11.23 -18.98
C HIS A 16 5.28 -11.14 -17.90
N PRO A 17 5.92 -9.97 -17.72
CA PRO A 17 7.09 -9.81 -16.88
C PRO A 17 6.80 -10.03 -15.38
N THR A 18 5.54 -9.96 -14.97
CA THR A 18 5.14 -10.04 -13.55
C THR A 18 4.53 -11.38 -13.14
N GLN A 19 4.39 -12.35 -14.05
CA GLN A 19 3.82 -13.68 -13.74
C GLN A 19 4.66 -14.54 -12.78
N GLY A 20 5.89 -14.13 -12.48
CA GLY A 20 6.73 -14.74 -11.43
C GLY A 20 6.83 -13.90 -10.15
N GLY A 21 6.11 -12.78 -10.07
CA GLY A 21 6.36 -11.72 -9.10
C GLY A 21 7.43 -10.74 -9.57
N LEU A 22 7.96 -9.93 -8.66
CA LEU A 22 9.02 -8.96 -8.94
C LEU A 22 10.17 -9.08 -7.94
N ARG A 23 11.39 -9.19 -8.45
CA ARG A 23 12.60 -9.12 -7.63
C ARG A 23 12.84 -7.67 -7.16
N ILE A 24 13.03 -7.47 -5.87
CA ILE A 24 13.31 -6.15 -5.29
C ILE A 24 14.78 -5.75 -5.52
N GLY A 25 15.71 -6.71 -5.47
CA GLY A 25 17.10 -6.49 -5.89
C GLY A 25 17.99 -5.92 -4.79
N LYS A 26 17.78 -6.33 -3.54
CA LYS A 26 18.66 -5.95 -2.41
C LYS A 26 20.10 -6.46 -2.64
N PRO A 27 21.12 -5.81 -2.03
CA PRO A 27 22.53 -6.14 -2.28
C PRO A 27 22.91 -7.57 -1.88
N LEU A 28 22.37 -8.08 -0.76
CA LEU A 28 22.65 -9.44 -0.33
C LEU A 28 21.67 -10.42 -0.97
N PRO A 29 22.11 -11.64 -1.31
CA PRO A 29 21.22 -12.66 -1.84
C PRO A 29 20.13 -13.04 -0.83
N GLU A 30 19.02 -13.57 -1.31
CA GLU A 30 18.00 -14.18 -0.46
C GLU A 30 18.60 -15.30 0.43
N ARG A 31 18.04 -15.48 1.63
CA ARG A 31 18.44 -16.54 2.56
C ARG A 31 18.11 -17.91 1.98
N ARG A 32 19.05 -18.86 2.06
CA ARG A 32 18.76 -20.25 1.67
C ARG A 32 17.83 -20.93 2.67
N ARG A 33 17.10 -21.96 2.21
CA ARG A 33 16.11 -22.67 3.04
C ARG A 33 16.69 -23.31 4.30
N ASP A 34 17.93 -23.80 4.22
CA ASP A 34 18.70 -24.44 5.29
C ASP A 34 19.51 -23.45 6.14
N GLU A 35 19.58 -22.18 5.72
CA GLU A 35 20.33 -21.15 6.43
C GLU A 35 19.50 -20.55 7.57
N ARG A 36 20.16 -20.36 8.72
CA ARG A 36 19.55 -19.81 9.93
C ARG A 36 19.03 -18.38 9.70
N TYR A 37 17.85 -18.10 10.23
CA TYR A 37 17.29 -16.76 10.23
C TYR A 37 18.10 -15.82 11.13
N ASP A 38 18.49 -14.68 10.56
CA ASP A 38 19.09 -13.55 11.25
C ASP A 38 18.22 -12.31 10.98
N PRO A 39 17.52 -11.77 12.00
CA PRO A 39 16.61 -10.65 11.81
C PRO A 39 17.27 -9.39 11.25
N GLU A 40 18.50 -9.06 11.68
CA GLU A 40 19.19 -7.84 11.24
C GLU A 40 19.62 -7.97 9.78
N LEU A 41 20.15 -9.15 9.42
CA LEU A 41 20.62 -9.42 8.07
C LEU A 41 19.47 -9.60 7.06
N GLU A 42 18.30 -10.09 7.49
CA GLU A 42 17.18 -10.35 6.58
C GLU A 42 16.64 -9.07 5.90
N TRP A 43 16.79 -7.91 6.54
CA TRP A 43 16.42 -6.60 5.97
C TRP A 43 17.28 -6.21 4.76
N GLU A 44 18.53 -6.68 4.74
CA GLU A 44 19.53 -6.42 3.70
C GLU A 44 19.50 -7.48 2.59
N ARG A 45 18.77 -8.58 2.79
CA ARG A 45 18.66 -9.71 1.85
C ARG A 45 17.55 -9.52 0.84
N ASP A 46 17.78 -10.03 -0.35
CA ASP A 46 16.80 -10.03 -1.43
C ASP A 46 15.63 -10.97 -1.14
N GLY A 47 14.64 -10.95 -2.03
CA GLY A 47 13.38 -11.65 -1.91
C GLY A 47 12.23 -10.78 -2.38
N GLN A 48 11.02 -11.28 -2.18
CA GLN A 48 9.79 -10.58 -2.52
C GLN A 48 9.07 -10.16 -1.22
N TYR A 49 8.77 -8.88 -1.07
CA TYR A 49 8.04 -8.32 0.08
C TYR A 49 6.63 -7.95 -0.34
N PHE A 50 5.61 -8.45 0.36
CA PHE A 50 4.22 -8.26 -0.07
C PHE A 50 3.87 -6.77 -0.25
N HIS A 51 4.14 -5.96 0.77
CA HIS A 51 3.83 -4.53 0.77
C HIS A 51 4.63 -3.71 -0.27
N TYR A 52 5.79 -4.18 -0.74
CA TYR A 52 6.46 -3.52 -1.88
C TYR A 52 5.76 -3.86 -3.19
N LEU A 53 5.28 -5.08 -3.34
CA LEU A 53 4.59 -5.52 -4.53
C LEU A 53 3.22 -4.85 -4.67
N THR A 54 2.52 -4.57 -3.57
CA THR A 54 1.29 -3.76 -3.62
C THR A 54 1.55 -2.34 -4.13
N ARG A 55 2.70 -1.74 -3.81
CA ARG A 55 3.12 -0.43 -4.38
C ARG A 55 3.43 -0.52 -5.87
N TRP A 56 4.08 -1.61 -6.33
CA TRP A 56 4.28 -1.85 -7.76
C TRP A 56 2.97 -2.04 -8.52
N MET A 57 2.03 -2.81 -7.97
CA MET A 57 0.69 -2.98 -8.53
C MET A 57 -0.02 -1.64 -8.68
N HIS A 58 0.05 -0.79 -7.64
CA HIS A 58 -0.50 0.56 -7.68
C HIS A 58 0.17 1.41 -8.77
N ALA A 59 1.51 1.45 -8.82
CA ALA A 59 2.25 2.24 -9.80
C ALA A 59 1.93 1.83 -11.24
N LEU A 60 1.89 0.52 -11.52
CA LEU A 60 1.51 -0.02 -12.83
C LEU A 60 0.09 0.40 -13.23
N ASN A 61 -0.86 0.37 -12.29
CA ASN A 61 -2.22 0.86 -12.54
C ASN A 61 -2.24 2.36 -12.85
N GLN A 62 -1.48 3.17 -12.11
CA GLN A 62 -1.39 4.62 -12.39
C GLN A 62 -0.82 4.90 -13.77
N VAL A 63 0.26 4.20 -14.16
CA VAL A 63 0.84 4.33 -15.51
C VAL A 63 -0.23 4.01 -16.55
N SER A 64 -0.93 2.87 -16.43
CA SER A 64 -2.00 2.50 -17.35
C SER A 64 -3.07 3.58 -17.50
N ARG A 65 -3.52 4.16 -16.37
CA ARG A 65 -4.55 5.21 -16.36
C ARG A 65 -4.08 6.53 -16.99
N ILE A 66 -2.85 6.94 -16.72
CA ILE A 66 -2.29 8.21 -17.20
C ILE A 66 -1.95 8.13 -18.69
N THR A 67 -1.40 7.01 -19.15
CA THR A 67 -1.01 6.84 -20.56
C THR A 67 -2.12 6.28 -21.44
N ASN A 68 -3.23 5.84 -20.85
CA ASN A 68 -4.31 5.10 -21.51
C ASN A 68 -3.80 3.82 -22.23
N ASP A 69 -2.71 3.24 -21.73
CA ASP A 69 -2.16 1.97 -22.18
C ASP A 69 -2.66 0.84 -21.28
N PRO A 70 -3.36 -0.19 -21.80
CA PRO A 70 -3.86 -1.31 -20.99
C PRO A 70 -2.76 -2.30 -20.54
N VAL A 71 -1.56 -2.25 -21.12
CA VAL A 71 -0.49 -3.23 -20.84
C VAL A 71 -0.04 -3.20 -19.38
N PRO A 72 0.27 -2.05 -18.75
CA PRO A 72 0.66 -2.01 -17.34
C PRO A 72 -0.44 -2.53 -16.39
N LEU A 73 -1.72 -2.31 -16.69
CA LEU A 73 -2.83 -2.88 -15.90
C LEU A 73 -2.83 -4.41 -15.94
N ARG A 74 -2.56 -5.01 -17.11
CA ARG A 74 -2.38 -6.47 -17.24
C ARG A 74 -1.27 -6.95 -16.32
N TRP A 75 -0.11 -6.31 -16.35
CA TRP A 75 1.01 -6.66 -15.48
C TRP A 75 0.67 -6.53 -14.01
N ALA A 76 -0.11 -5.52 -13.62
CA ALA A 76 -0.58 -5.36 -12.25
C ALA A 76 -1.52 -6.50 -11.81
N ARG A 77 -2.46 -6.91 -12.68
CA ARG A 77 -3.40 -8.03 -12.41
C ARG A 77 -2.67 -9.38 -12.33
N GLU A 78 -1.69 -9.61 -13.20
CA GLU A 78 -0.81 -10.79 -13.16
C GLU A 78 0.04 -10.83 -11.89
N LEU A 79 0.60 -9.68 -11.51
CA LEU A 79 1.36 -9.55 -10.27
C LEU A 79 0.49 -9.85 -9.06
N ALA A 80 -0.71 -9.27 -9.00
CA ALA A 80 -1.67 -9.49 -7.92
C ALA A 80 -2.04 -10.97 -7.76
N ALA A 81 -2.39 -11.65 -8.86
CA ALA A 81 -2.74 -13.06 -8.82
C ALA A 81 -1.57 -13.95 -8.35
N THR A 82 -0.38 -13.70 -8.90
CA THR A 82 0.84 -14.46 -8.58
C THR A 82 1.26 -14.27 -7.12
N VAL A 83 1.29 -13.02 -6.67
CA VAL A 83 1.70 -12.65 -5.30
C VAL A 83 0.71 -13.17 -4.30
N HIS A 84 -0.59 -13.05 -4.54
CA HIS A 84 -1.59 -13.61 -3.64
C HIS A 84 -1.43 -15.14 -3.49
N ALA A 85 -1.24 -15.86 -4.60
CA ALA A 85 -1.05 -17.32 -4.56
C ALA A 85 0.25 -17.74 -3.85
N GLY A 86 1.34 -16.99 -4.03
CA GLY A 86 2.63 -17.32 -3.42
C GLY A 86 2.74 -16.93 -1.94
N PHE A 87 2.10 -15.84 -1.53
CA PHE A 87 2.25 -15.31 -0.17
C PHE A 87 1.22 -15.85 0.83
N THR A 88 0.07 -16.34 0.36
CA THR A 88 -0.99 -16.80 1.26
C THR A 88 -0.91 -18.29 1.57
N TYR A 89 -1.33 -18.66 2.77
CA TYR A 89 -1.36 -20.04 3.23
C TYR A 89 -2.49 -20.24 4.24
N GLN A 90 -2.92 -21.49 4.41
CA GLN A 90 -3.83 -21.89 5.48
C GLN A 90 -3.02 -22.48 6.63
N SER A 91 -3.27 -22.02 7.86
CA SER A 91 -2.52 -22.51 9.03
C SER A 91 -2.81 -23.99 9.34
N ARG A 92 -3.99 -24.48 8.94
CA ARG A 92 -4.49 -25.86 9.03
C ARG A 92 -5.53 -26.07 7.93
N PRO A 93 -5.90 -27.31 7.54
CA PRO A 93 -7.01 -27.54 6.61
C PRO A 93 -8.28 -26.83 7.10
N ASN A 94 -8.89 -25.99 6.25
CA ASN A 94 -10.04 -25.13 6.57
C ASN A 94 -9.80 -24.12 7.72
N GLY A 95 -8.54 -23.86 8.08
CA GLY A 95 -8.18 -22.82 9.04
C GLY A 95 -8.19 -21.42 8.42
N PRO A 96 -8.06 -20.38 9.25
CA PRO A 96 -8.00 -19.00 8.76
C PRO A 96 -6.83 -18.85 7.79
N GLN A 97 -7.08 -18.10 6.71
CA GLN A 97 -6.04 -17.72 5.78
C GLN A 97 -5.08 -16.76 6.47
N ARG A 98 -3.80 -16.92 6.18
CA ARG A 98 -2.73 -16.02 6.62
C ARG A 98 -1.82 -15.75 5.44
N MET A 99 -0.85 -14.86 5.65
CA MET A 99 0.16 -14.59 4.64
C MET A 99 1.54 -14.43 5.25
N HIS A 100 2.53 -14.62 4.40
CA HIS A 100 3.93 -14.35 4.68
C HIS A 100 4.25 -12.89 4.42
N TRP A 101 5.23 -12.35 5.14
CA TRP A 101 5.67 -10.97 4.98
C TRP A 101 6.72 -10.87 3.87
N LYS A 102 7.57 -11.90 3.77
CA LYS A 102 8.62 -12.01 2.75
C LYS A 102 8.74 -13.44 2.22
N MET A 103 8.81 -13.58 0.90
CA MET A 103 8.99 -14.83 0.16
C MET A 103 10.32 -14.85 -0.60
N SER A 104 10.78 -16.03 -0.99
CA SER A 104 11.90 -16.17 -1.93
C SER A 104 11.58 -15.50 -3.27
N ILE A 105 12.61 -15.22 -4.07
CA ILE A 105 12.53 -14.56 -5.38
C ILE A 105 11.62 -15.34 -6.33
N ASP A 106 11.58 -16.68 -6.24
CA ASP A 106 10.69 -17.53 -7.05
C ASP A 106 9.38 -17.89 -6.35
N LEU A 107 9.10 -17.31 -5.17
CA LEU A 107 7.92 -17.56 -4.36
C LEU A 107 7.76 -19.01 -3.87
N THR A 108 8.81 -19.82 -3.90
CA THR A 108 8.73 -21.25 -3.55
C THR A 108 8.80 -21.54 -2.05
N TYR A 109 9.31 -20.62 -1.22
CA TYR A 109 9.32 -20.78 0.24
C TYR A 109 9.33 -19.44 1.00
N PRO A 110 8.81 -19.40 2.24
CA PRO A 110 8.83 -18.19 3.06
C PRO A 110 10.22 -17.88 3.58
N LEU A 111 10.61 -16.60 3.46
CA LEU A 111 11.81 -16.06 4.09
C LEU A 111 11.50 -15.46 5.45
N VAL A 112 10.34 -14.80 5.60
CA VAL A 112 9.84 -14.35 6.90
C VAL A 112 8.40 -14.79 7.09
N PRO A 113 8.14 -15.83 7.92
CA PRO A 113 6.83 -16.42 8.11
C PRO A 113 5.97 -15.65 9.14
N SER A 114 6.03 -14.32 9.10
CA SER A 114 5.12 -13.44 9.83
C SER A 114 4.16 -12.78 8.83
N MET A 115 3.16 -12.07 9.34
CA MET A 115 2.23 -11.26 8.54
C MET A 115 2.40 -9.80 8.96
N GLY A 116 2.61 -8.89 8.01
CA GLY A 116 2.62 -7.46 8.31
C GLY A 116 1.23 -7.00 8.76
N GLN A 117 1.20 -6.01 9.67
CA GLN A 117 -0.04 -5.56 10.29
C GLN A 117 -1.06 -5.02 9.27
N HIS A 118 -0.60 -4.28 8.27
CA HIS A 118 -1.44 -3.70 7.23
C HIS A 118 -1.38 -4.46 5.90
N ASP A 119 -0.59 -5.53 5.78
CA ASP A 119 -0.45 -6.29 4.54
C ASP A 119 -1.81 -6.77 4.00
N PRO A 120 -2.74 -7.31 4.82
CA PRO A 120 -4.06 -7.69 4.33
C PRO A 120 -4.86 -6.51 3.76
N LEU A 121 -4.81 -5.35 4.42
CA LEU A 121 -5.54 -4.15 3.99
C LEU A 121 -4.96 -3.59 2.69
N ASP A 122 -3.63 -3.52 2.60
CA ASP A 122 -2.93 -3.11 1.38
C ASP A 122 -3.31 -4.01 0.20
N GLY A 123 -3.34 -5.33 0.43
CA GLY A 123 -3.78 -6.32 -0.55
C GLY A 123 -5.25 -6.14 -0.96
N PHE A 124 -6.14 -6.03 0.02
CA PHE A 124 -7.57 -5.83 -0.19
C PHE A 124 -7.85 -4.59 -1.06
N VAL A 125 -7.27 -3.45 -0.70
CA VAL A 125 -7.47 -2.18 -1.41
C VAL A 125 -6.92 -2.26 -2.84
N VAL A 126 -5.66 -2.65 -3.01
CA VAL A 126 -5.05 -2.64 -4.34
C VAL A 126 -5.72 -3.65 -5.27
N PHE A 127 -6.09 -4.83 -4.78
CA PHE A 127 -6.80 -5.84 -5.59
C PHE A 127 -8.19 -5.35 -6.00
N SER A 128 -8.91 -4.66 -5.10
CA SER A 128 -10.23 -4.09 -5.40
C SER A 128 -10.14 -3.00 -6.46
N VAL A 129 -9.16 -2.10 -6.33
CA VAL A 129 -8.89 -1.07 -7.35
C VAL A 129 -8.55 -1.71 -8.70
N LEU A 130 -7.70 -2.74 -8.72
CA LEU A 130 -7.34 -3.45 -9.95
C LEU A 130 -8.51 -4.20 -10.57
N GLN A 131 -9.36 -4.84 -9.76
CA GLN A 131 -10.57 -5.53 -10.23
C GLN A 131 -11.58 -4.57 -10.84
N GLY A 132 -11.66 -3.36 -10.31
CA GLY A 132 -12.47 -2.28 -10.86
C GLY A 132 -11.82 -1.51 -12.01
N SER A 133 -10.53 -1.70 -12.28
CA SER A 133 -9.80 -1.03 -13.35
C SER A 133 -9.80 -1.92 -14.59
N GLY A 134 -10.55 -1.54 -15.62
CA GLY A 134 -10.65 -2.23 -16.89
C GLY A 134 -11.80 -1.69 -17.74
N ALA A 135 -11.61 -1.56 -19.05
CA ALA A 135 -12.69 -1.15 -19.94
C ALA A 135 -13.77 -2.25 -19.97
N ALA A 136 -15.02 -1.87 -19.70
CA ALA A 136 -16.14 -2.80 -19.65
C ALA A 136 -16.41 -3.53 -20.98
N ASP A 137 -15.91 -3.06 -22.13
CA ASP A 137 -16.38 -3.55 -23.44
C ASP A 137 -15.29 -3.61 -24.53
N GLY A 138 -14.09 -4.10 -24.19
CA GLY A 138 -13.02 -4.36 -25.16
C GLY A 138 -12.72 -5.86 -25.31
N PRO A 139 -12.42 -6.38 -26.52
CA PRO A 139 -12.05 -7.79 -26.73
C PRO A 139 -10.78 -8.25 -25.97
N GLU A 140 -10.05 -7.33 -25.33
CA GLU A 140 -8.92 -7.64 -24.44
C GLU A 140 -9.30 -7.87 -22.97
N SER A 141 -10.53 -7.58 -22.54
CA SER A 141 -10.97 -7.78 -21.15
C SER A 141 -11.04 -9.27 -20.76
N GLU A 142 -11.21 -10.16 -21.74
CA GLU A 142 -11.33 -11.62 -21.56
C GLU A 142 -10.06 -12.33 -21.05
N LYS A 143 -8.94 -11.63 -20.79
CA LYS A 143 -7.66 -12.25 -20.36
C LYS A 143 -7.05 -11.70 -19.07
N LEU A 144 -7.73 -10.80 -18.35
CA LEU A 144 -7.20 -10.31 -17.08
C LEU A 144 -7.49 -11.33 -15.96
N PRO A 145 -6.50 -11.67 -15.11
CA PRO A 145 -6.72 -12.51 -13.93
C PRO A 145 -7.86 -11.97 -13.05
N ASP A 146 -8.82 -12.82 -12.71
CA ASP A 146 -9.91 -12.49 -11.77
C ASP A 146 -9.38 -12.46 -10.33
N LEU A 147 -9.58 -11.35 -9.63
CA LEU A 147 -9.09 -11.13 -8.26
C LEU A 147 -10.19 -11.26 -7.20
N ARG A 148 -11.45 -11.57 -7.55
CA ARG A 148 -12.56 -11.61 -6.58
C ARG A 148 -12.30 -12.55 -5.41
N LYS A 149 -11.75 -13.74 -5.67
CA LYS A 149 -11.36 -14.68 -4.61
C LYS A 149 -10.28 -14.10 -3.72
N ALA A 150 -9.23 -13.53 -4.32
CA ALA A 150 -8.13 -12.91 -3.58
C ALA A 150 -8.61 -11.76 -2.70
N ILE A 151 -9.51 -10.92 -3.20
CA ILE A 151 -10.14 -9.82 -2.45
C ILE A 151 -10.90 -10.36 -1.23
N ALA A 152 -11.73 -11.39 -1.41
CA ALA A 152 -12.50 -11.99 -0.31
C ALA A 152 -11.59 -12.57 0.79
N GLU A 153 -10.50 -13.22 0.38
CA GLU A 153 -9.53 -13.79 1.31
C GLU A 153 -8.71 -12.71 2.04
N GLN A 154 -8.35 -11.61 1.36
CA GLN A 154 -7.74 -10.44 2.03
C GLN A 154 -8.69 -9.80 3.03
N ALA A 155 -9.97 -9.64 2.68
CA ALA A 155 -10.99 -9.10 3.58
C ALA A 155 -11.16 -9.96 4.84
N ALA A 156 -11.15 -11.29 4.70
CA ALA A 156 -11.20 -12.21 5.83
C ALA A 156 -9.99 -12.04 6.76
N MET A 157 -8.78 -11.88 6.20
CA MET A 157 -7.57 -11.61 6.99
C MET A 157 -7.61 -10.24 7.69
N CYS A 158 -8.14 -9.21 7.05
CA CYS A 158 -8.34 -7.89 7.66
C CYS A 158 -9.24 -7.96 8.90
N ALA A 159 -10.35 -8.69 8.82
CA ALA A 159 -11.32 -8.80 9.91
C ALA A 159 -10.73 -9.41 11.20
N GLU A 160 -9.67 -10.21 11.08
CA GLU A 160 -8.96 -10.83 12.21
C GLU A 160 -7.75 -10.02 12.71
N THR A 161 -7.41 -8.90 12.05
CA THR A 161 -6.18 -8.15 12.30
C THR A 161 -6.47 -6.79 12.94
N GLY A 162 -5.86 -6.51 14.09
CA GLY A 162 -5.89 -5.16 14.67
C GLY A 162 -5.07 -4.17 13.83
N LEU A 163 -5.72 -3.21 13.19
CA LEU A 163 -5.08 -2.26 12.27
C LEU A 163 -4.56 -0.98 12.94
N ALA A 164 -4.89 -0.72 14.20
CA ALA A 164 -4.45 0.49 14.90
C ALA A 164 -2.94 0.48 15.18
N THR A 165 -2.27 1.61 14.98
CA THR A 165 -0.82 1.75 15.17
C THR A 165 -0.46 3.14 15.68
N ASN A 166 0.72 3.30 16.27
CA ASN A 166 1.30 4.61 16.61
C ASN A 166 2.50 4.98 15.72
N ASP A 167 2.78 4.17 14.69
CA ASP A 167 3.84 4.41 13.73
C ASP A 167 3.38 5.41 12.64
N PRO A 168 4.06 6.55 12.43
CA PRO A 168 3.66 7.53 11.42
C PRO A 168 3.47 6.94 10.01
N LEU A 169 4.37 6.04 9.59
CA LEU A 169 4.28 5.42 8.26
C LEU A 169 3.03 4.56 8.13
N GLY A 170 2.77 3.70 9.12
CA GLY A 170 1.57 2.87 9.16
C GLY A 170 0.28 3.71 9.20
N ILE A 171 0.25 4.81 9.94
CA ILE A 171 -0.90 5.73 9.96
C ILE A 171 -1.12 6.34 8.58
N GLY A 172 -0.06 6.81 7.93
CA GLY A 172 -0.11 7.31 6.56
C GLY A 172 -0.70 6.30 5.58
N GLY A 173 -0.20 5.06 5.63
CA GLY A 173 -0.71 3.95 4.83
C GLY A 173 -2.20 3.67 5.07
N LEU A 174 -2.62 3.66 6.35
CA LEU A 174 -4.01 3.48 6.73
C LEU A 174 -4.91 4.59 6.17
N LEU A 175 -4.52 5.86 6.29
CA LEU A 175 -5.28 7.00 5.75
C LEU A 175 -5.42 6.93 4.22
N VAL A 176 -4.36 6.55 3.51
CA VAL A 176 -4.41 6.32 2.05
C VAL A 176 -5.36 5.17 1.72
N ALA A 177 -5.29 4.06 2.44
CA ALA A 177 -6.18 2.92 2.25
C ALA A 177 -7.66 3.31 2.46
N THR A 178 -7.95 4.06 3.53
CA THR A 178 -9.29 4.59 3.84
C THR A 178 -9.82 5.47 2.71
N TYR A 179 -8.98 6.36 2.17
CA TYR A 179 -9.36 7.19 1.02
C TYR A 179 -9.67 6.35 -0.23
N GLN A 180 -8.88 5.31 -0.53
CA GLN A 180 -9.17 4.43 -1.66
C GLN A 180 -10.47 3.63 -1.45
N VAL A 181 -10.76 3.18 -0.21
CA VAL A 181 -12.05 2.56 0.12
C VAL A 181 -13.21 3.52 -0.12
N ALA A 182 -13.10 4.77 0.32
CA ALA A 182 -14.12 5.78 0.06
C ALA A 182 -14.35 6.00 -1.44
N ARG A 183 -13.28 6.02 -2.25
CA ARG A 183 -13.40 6.09 -3.72
C ARG A 183 -14.09 4.88 -4.33
N LEU A 184 -13.76 3.67 -3.89
CA LEU A 184 -14.40 2.45 -4.39
C LEU A 184 -15.90 2.43 -4.07
N ILE A 185 -16.30 2.99 -2.92
CA ILE A 185 -17.71 3.14 -2.56
C ILE A 185 -18.38 4.21 -3.45
N GLU A 186 -17.73 5.35 -3.66
CA GLU A 186 -18.23 6.43 -4.51
C GLU A 186 -18.49 5.97 -5.96
N THR A 187 -17.63 5.11 -6.50
CA THR A 187 -17.77 4.57 -7.85
C THR A 187 -18.69 3.34 -7.94
N GLY A 188 -19.29 2.90 -6.83
CA GLY A 188 -20.15 1.71 -6.77
C GLY A 188 -19.38 0.38 -6.92
N GLN A 189 -18.06 0.40 -6.78
CA GLN A 189 -17.20 -0.79 -6.86
C GLN A 189 -17.12 -1.56 -5.54
N LEU A 190 -17.56 -0.94 -4.44
CA LEU A 190 -17.62 -1.54 -3.11
C LEU A 190 -18.85 -1.06 -2.35
N GLU A 191 -19.60 -1.98 -1.75
CA GLU A 191 -20.84 -1.66 -1.01
C GLU A 191 -20.66 -1.66 0.52
N HIS A 192 -19.41 -1.67 1.01
CA HIS A 192 -19.08 -1.83 2.42
C HIS A 192 -18.86 -0.49 3.15
N ILE A 193 -19.94 0.25 3.41
CA ILE A 193 -19.89 1.51 4.17
C ILE A 193 -19.37 1.30 5.61
N ASP A 194 -19.72 0.18 6.25
CA ASP A 194 -19.26 -0.12 7.61
C ASP A 194 -17.73 -0.26 7.69
N LEU A 195 -17.10 -0.84 6.66
CA LEU A 195 -15.64 -0.91 6.57
C LEU A 195 -15.02 0.49 6.55
N LEU A 196 -15.60 1.43 5.81
CA LEU A 196 -15.13 2.81 5.79
C LEU A 196 -15.23 3.44 7.19
N ALA A 197 -16.33 3.21 7.90
CA ALA A 197 -16.50 3.71 9.27
C ALA A 197 -15.44 3.13 10.23
N ASP A 198 -15.20 1.82 10.17
CA ASP A 198 -14.21 1.14 11.00
C ASP A 198 -12.77 1.62 10.72
N LEU A 199 -12.44 1.84 9.44
CA LEU A 199 -11.14 2.38 9.04
C LEU A 199 -10.94 3.83 9.51
N LEU A 200 -11.98 4.66 9.46
CA LEU A 200 -11.93 6.03 10.00
C LEU A 200 -11.74 6.03 11.52
N ASP A 201 -12.48 5.18 12.25
CA ASP A 201 -12.33 5.05 13.71
C ASP A 201 -10.93 4.54 14.08
N THR A 202 -10.40 3.57 13.33
CA THR A 202 -9.04 3.05 13.49
C THR A 202 -7.98 4.11 13.20
N ALA A 203 -8.15 4.89 12.13
CA ALA A 203 -7.22 5.95 11.76
C ALA A 203 -7.17 7.05 12.83
N LEU A 204 -8.34 7.47 13.33
CA LEU A 204 -8.42 8.46 14.39
C LEU A 204 -7.81 7.95 15.71
N LEU A 205 -8.08 6.70 16.08
CA LEU A 205 -7.44 6.07 17.24
C LEU A 205 -5.91 6.08 17.11
N SER A 206 -5.42 5.81 15.91
CA SER A 206 -3.99 5.76 15.60
C SER A 206 -3.32 7.14 15.66
N LEU A 207 -3.97 8.19 15.13
CA LEU A 207 -3.54 9.58 15.25
C LEU A 207 -3.48 10.04 16.72
N VAL A 208 -4.51 9.74 17.51
CA VAL A 208 -4.53 10.04 18.95
C VAL A 208 -3.42 9.28 19.69
N ALA A 209 -3.13 8.04 19.32
CA ALA A 209 -2.04 7.27 19.89
C ALA A 209 -0.68 7.88 19.54
N LEU A 210 -0.48 8.32 18.29
CA LEU A 210 0.73 9.01 17.84
C LEU A 210 1.01 10.28 18.65
N ALA A 211 0.00 11.12 18.91
CA ALA A 211 0.19 12.37 19.66
C ALA A 211 0.64 12.17 21.12
N ARG A 212 0.47 10.96 21.67
CA ARG A 212 1.00 10.60 23.00
C ARG A 212 2.49 10.22 22.96
N THR A 213 3.06 10.10 21.77
CA THR A 213 4.48 9.83 21.56
C THR A 213 5.27 11.12 21.30
N ASN A 214 6.60 11.00 21.25
CA ASN A 214 7.48 12.07 20.79
C ASN A 214 7.93 11.87 19.32
N ALA A 215 7.21 11.08 18.53
CA ALA A 215 7.65 10.67 17.19
C ALA A 215 7.91 11.85 16.24
N LEU A 216 7.15 12.94 16.35
CA LEU A 216 7.30 14.16 15.54
C LEU A 216 8.07 15.28 16.27
N ARG A 217 8.71 14.96 17.40
CA ARG A 217 9.36 15.94 18.28
C ARG A 217 10.86 15.66 18.37
N GLY A 218 11.63 16.71 18.63
CA GLY A 218 13.08 16.62 18.81
C GLY A 218 13.88 16.93 17.53
N PRO A 219 15.21 16.79 17.60
CA PRO A 219 16.10 17.15 16.51
C PRO A 219 16.00 16.16 15.33
N ALA A 220 16.26 16.64 14.11
CA ALA A 220 16.18 15.84 12.88
C ALA A 220 17.00 14.53 12.95
N ALA A 221 18.17 14.56 13.58
CA ALA A 221 19.04 13.40 13.74
C ALA A 221 18.41 12.23 14.53
N ALA A 222 17.37 12.49 15.33
CA ALA A 222 16.64 11.48 16.10
C ALA A 222 15.30 11.06 15.45
N ARG A 223 14.98 11.60 14.27
CA ARG A 223 13.72 11.39 13.55
C ARG A 223 13.96 10.64 12.25
N LEU A 224 12.91 9.98 11.74
CA LEU A 224 12.94 9.20 10.50
C LEU A 224 12.02 9.83 9.45
N ALA A 225 12.60 10.59 8.52
CA ALA A 225 11.85 11.40 7.56
C ALA A 225 10.82 10.60 6.76
N PHE A 226 11.19 9.47 6.16
CA PHE A 226 10.25 8.64 5.39
C PHE A 226 9.01 8.21 6.17
N ARG A 227 9.10 8.01 7.50
CA ARG A 227 7.93 7.62 8.29
C ARG A 227 6.96 8.78 8.41
N GLU A 228 7.48 9.96 8.72
CA GLU A 228 6.68 11.17 8.91
C GLU A 228 6.12 11.67 7.59
N LEU A 229 6.92 11.65 6.51
CA LEU A 229 6.46 11.98 5.17
C LEU A 229 5.36 11.02 4.70
N GLY A 230 5.41 9.75 5.11
CA GLY A 230 4.32 8.80 4.92
C GLY A 230 3.01 9.25 5.56
N LEU A 231 3.07 9.77 6.80
CA LEU A 231 1.93 10.38 7.47
C LEU A 231 1.41 11.61 6.71
N ALA A 232 2.31 12.50 6.27
CA ALA A 232 1.94 13.69 5.50
C ALA A 232 1.18 13.33 4.21
N ILE A 233 1.64 12.31 3.46
CA ILE A 233 0.95 11.79 2.28
C ILE A 233 -0.46 11.27 2.66
N GLY A 234 -0.59 10.57 3.79
CA GLY A 234 -1.89 10.12 4.29
C GLY A 234 -2.84 11.27 4.64
N LEU A 235 -2.33 12.36 5.21
CA LEU A 235 -3.13 13.55 5.50
C LEU A 235 -3.55 14.30 4.23
N HIS A 236 -2.72 14.32 3.18
CA HIS A 236 -3.16 14.77 1.85
C HIS A 236 -4.29 13.88 1.29
N ALA A 237 -4.32 12.58 1.62
CA ALA A 237 -5.45 11.72 1.25
C ALA A 237 -6.73 12.10 2.00
N VAL A 238 -6.64 12.50 3.27
CA VAL A 238 -7.78 13.02 4.05
C VAL A 238 -8.36 14.29 3.42
N GLU A 239 -7.51 15.22 3.00
CA GLU A 239 -7.93 16.46 2.35
C GLU A 239 -8.76 16.21 1.09
N ARG A 240 -8.47 15.14 0.35
CA ARG A 240 -9.26 14.71 -0.82
C ARG A 240 -10.49 13.89 -0.45
N MET A 241 -10.39 13.10 0.61
CA MET A 241 -11.48 12.26 1.10
C MET A 241 -12.62 13.10 1.68
N ALA A 242 -12.31 14.20 2.36
CA ALA A 242 -13.31 15.05 3.00
C ALA A 242 -14.42 15.55 2.05
N PRO A 243 -14.11 16.25 0.93
CA PRO A 243 -15.14 16.68 -0.01
C PRO A 243 -15.83 15.50 -0.74
N LEU A 244 -15.16 14.35 -0.88
CA LEU A 244 -15.76 13.15 -1.48
C LEU A 244 -16.84 12.55 -0.58
N VAL A 245 -16.57 12.42 0.72
CA VAL A 245 -17.51 11.85 1.69
C VAL A 245 -18.60 12.85 2.08
N GLN A 246 -18.26 14.14 2.19
CA GLN A 246 -19.20 15.19 2.62
C GLN A 246 -19.96 15.83 1.46
N GLY A 247 -19.66 15.45 0.21
CA GLY A 247 -20.33 15.94 -0.98
C GLY A 247 -21.69 15.28 -1.23
N ASP A 248 -22.24 15.50 -2.42
CA ASP A 248 -23.59 15.04 -2.78
C ASP A 248 -23.64 13.58 -3.28
N ALA A 249 -22.55 12.84 -3.18
CA ALA A 249 -22.48 11.44 -3.62
C ALA A 249 -23.54 10.61 -2.88
N GLU A 250 -24.37 9.88 -3.64
CA GLU A 250 -25.53 9.16 -3.11
C GLU A 250 -25.15 8.18 -1.98
N ALA A 251 -23.96 7.55 -2.09
CA ALA A 251 -23.45 6.62 -1.09
C ALA A 251 -23.20 7.26 0.29
N PHE A 252 -23.00 8.59 0.37
CA PHE A 252 -22.62 9.26 1.62
C PHE A 252 -23.58 10.34 2.09
N ARG A 253 -24.41 10.91 1.20
CA ARG A 253 -25.19 12.14 1.39
C ARG A 253 -25.88 12.29 2.76
N ASP A 254 -26.45 11.23 3.30
CA ASP A 254 -27.21 11.26 4.56
C ASP A 254 -26.46 10.65 5.77
N ASN A 255 -25.20 10.25 5.59
CA ASN A 255 -24.41 9.58 6.61
C ASN A 255 -23.65 10.57 7.51
N ARG A 256 -24.42 11.26 8.37
CA ARG A 256 -23.87 12.22 9.36
C ARG A 256 -22.76 11.62 10.23
N ALA A 257 -22.84 10.32 10.53
CA ALA A 257 -21.85 9.65 11.35
C ALA A 257 -20.50 9.51 10.65
N LEU A 258 -20.46 9.37 9.32
CA LEU A 258 -19.22 9.44 8.54
C LEU A 258 -18.69 10.86 8.47
N HIS A 259 -19.57 11.86 8.27
CA HIS A 259 -19.15 13.27 8.21
C HIS A 259 -18.44 13.68 9.50
N THR A 260 -19.01 13.34 10.67
CA THR A 260 -18.37 13.63 11.96
C THR A 260 -17.02 12.93 12.14
N ARG A 261 -16.86 11.69 11.63
CA ARG A 261 -15.56 10.99 11.69
C ARG A 261 -14.50 11.69 10.83
N ILE A 262 -14.88 12.10 9.63
CA ILE A 262 -14.02 12.85 8.72
C ILE A 262 -13.60 14.18 9.34
N ASP A 263 -14.54 14.94 9.93
CA ASP A 263 -14.23 16.22 10.59
C ASP A 263 -13.16 16.06 11.69
N ARG A 264 -13.30 15.01 12.51
CA ARG A 264 -12.34 14.72 13.60
C ARG A 264 -10.95 14.33 13.09
N ILE A 265 -10.86 13.71 11.92
CA ILE A 265 -9.56 13.41 11.29
C ILE A 265 -9.01 14.66 10.60
N ALA A 266 -9.88 15.49 10.01
CA ALA A 266 -9.49 16.73 9.35
C ALA A 266 -8.85 17.76 10.30
N GLU A 267 -9.15 17.69 11.61
CA GLU A 267 -8.44 18.45 12.65
C GLU A 267 -6.91 18.23 12.63
N TRP A 268 -6.43 17.13 12.04
CA TRP A 268 -5.01 16.78 11.95
C TRP A 268 -4.32 17.27 10.67
N LEU A 269 -5.06 17.86 9.73
CA LEU A 269 -4.49 18.34 8.46
C LEU A 269 -3.27 19.25 8.62
N PRO A 270 -3.20 20.20 9.59
CA PRO A 270 -2.02 21.07 9.76
C PRO A 270 -0.71 20.31 10.00
N VAL A 271 -0.77 19.07 10.50
CA VAL A 271 0.42 18.24 10.77
C VAL A 271 1.19 17.90 9.49
N LYS A 272 0.53 17.83 8.33
CA LYS A 272 1.22 17.56 7.06
C LYS A 272 2.18 18.70 6.71
N ASP A 273 1.73 19.94 6.88
CA ASP A 273 2.50 21.15 6.57
C ASP A 273 3.67 21.32 7.55
N GLU A 274 3.46 20.96 8.83
CA GLU A 274 4.53 20.93 9.85
C GLU A 274 5.64 19.93 9.48
N ILE A 275 5.26 18.72 9.05
CA ILE A 275 6.22 17.68 8.64
C ILE A 275 6.98 18.12 7.40
N GLU A 276 6.27 18.61 6.37
CA GLU A 276 6.87 19.05 5.12
C GLU A 276 7.82 20.22 5.34
N SER A 277 7.38 21.26 6.05
CA SER A 277 8.22 22.42 6.37
C SER A 277 9.46 22.02 7.16
N PHE A 278 9.35 21.05 8.08
CA PHE A 278 10.49 20.53 8.82
C PHE A 278 11.49 19.84 7.88
N TRP A 279 11.06 18.94 7.00
CA TRP A 279 11.99 18.19 6.13
C TRP A 279 12.44 18.96 4.89
N LEU A 280 11.78 20.06 4.53
CA LEU A 280 12.23 21.00 3.49
C LEU A 280 13.44 21.83 3.91
N GLU A 281 13.67 22.02 5.22
CA GLU A 281 14.82 22.75 5.73
C GLU A 281 16.13 22.04 5.34
N PRO A 282 17.03 22.68 4.56
CA PRO A 282 18.26 22.04 4.10
C PRO A 282 19.14 21.47 5.22
N ALA A 283 19.17 22.11 6.39
CA ALA A 283 19.91 21.58 7.54
C ALA A 283 19.40 20.22 8.02
N HIS A 284 18.10 19.94 7.89
CA HIS A 284 17.49 18.66 8.27
C HIS A 284 17.70 17.57 7.22
N GLN A 285 18.04 17.90 5.98
CA GLN A 285 18.42 16.91 4.96
C GLN A 285 19.92 16.52 5.03
N GLN A 286 20.72 17.27 5.79
CA GLN A 286 22.16 16.99 5.96
C GLN A 286 22.49 16.08 7.15
N VAL A 287 21.50 15.73 7.99
CA VAL A 287 21.75 14.84 9.13
C VAL A 287 21.87 13.38 8.70
N GLN A 288 22.57 12.58 9.51
CA GLN A 288 22.82 11.17 9.22
C GLN A 288 21.53 10.35 9.06
N SER A 289 20.48 10.64 9.84
CA SER A 289 19.19 9.94 9.73
C SER A 289 18.50 10.17 8.38
N TRP A 290 18.76 11.30 7.72
CA TRP A 290 18.33 11.54 6.35
C TRP A 290 19.22 10.79 5.36
N ALA A 291 20.54 11.01 5.44
CA ALA A 291 21.51 10.46 4.50
C ALA A 291 21.51 8.92 4.44
N ALA A 292 21.24 8.24 5.57
CA ALA A 292 21.14 6.78 5.62
C ALA A 292 19.96 6.21 4.80
N HIS A 293 18.98 7.04 4.43
CA HIS A 293 17.79 6.65 3.70
C HIS A 293 17.45 7.65 2.58
N GLU A 294 18.47 8.29 2.00
CA GLU A 294 18.33 9.43 1.08
C GLU A 294 17.33 9.15 -0.06
N ASP A 295 17.48 8.02 -0.75
CA ASP A 295 16.60 7.64 -1.88
C ASP A 295 15.12 7.58 -1.47
N ILE A 296 14.84 6.94 -0.32
CA ILE A 296 13.47 6.79 0.19
C ILE A 296 12.94 8.15 0.65
N ASN A 297 13.75 8.90 1.40
CA ASN A 297 13.36 10.21 1.93
C ASN A 297 13.05 11.20 0.81
N ALA A 298 13.89 11.24 -0.24
CA ALA A 298 13.70 12.12 -1.39
C ALA A 298 12.40 11.80 -2.14
N VAL A 299 12.11 10.52 -2.40
CA VAL A 299 10.87 10.10 -3.08
C VAL A 299 9.65 10.39 -2.21
N MET A 300 9.71 10.14 -0.90
CA MET A 300 8.61 10.40 0.01
C MET A 300 8.33 11.90 0.15
N LEU A 301 9.37 12.74 0.19
CA LEU A 301 9.22 14.21 0.21
C LEU A 301 8.63 14.73 -1.09
N ALA A 302 9.15 14.28 -2.24
CA ALA A 302 8.59 14.66 -3.53
C ALA A 302 7.12 14.24 -3.66
N THR A 303 6.77 13.05 -3.17
CA THR A 303 5.39 12.54 -3.18
C THR A 303 4.48 13.32 -2.24
N SER A 304 4.95 13.74 -1.07
CA SER A 304 4.13 14.55 -0.16
C SER A 304 3.83 15.94 -0.75
N LEU A 305 4.83 16.56 -1.39
CA LEU A 305 4.69 17.87 -2.04
C LEU A 305 3.86 17.83 -3.32
N ALA A 306 3.86 16.70 -4.04
CA ALA A 306 3.12 16.50 -5.28
C ALA A 306 2.36 15.15 -5.28
N PRO A 307 1.31 14.99 -4.45
CA PRO A 307 0.71 13.70 -4.18
C PRO A 307 -0.26 13.21 -5.28
N ASP A 308 -0.53 14.01 -6.32
CA ASP A 308 -1.54 13.73 -7.34
C ASP A 308 -1.34 12.40 -8.08
N GLY A 309 -0.11 12.12 -8.50
CA GLY A 309 0.22 10.90 -9.24
C GLY A 309 0.05 9.64 -8.40
N TYR A 310 0.21 9.76 -7.07
CA TYR A 310 0.08 8.64 -6.13
C TYR A 310 -1.34 8.48 -5.60
N LEU A 311 -2.02 9.57 -5.21
CA LEU A 311 -3.39 9.51 -4.72
C LEU A 311 -4.42 9.34 -5.85
N GLY A 312 -4.00 9.52 -7.11
CA GLY A 312 -4.85 9.38 -8.29
C GLY A 312 -5.85 10.53 -8.39
N GLY A 313 -5.36 11.73 -8.69
CA GLY A 313 -6.17 12.90 -9.02
C GLY A 313 -6.86 12.81 -10.39
N ARG A 314 -7.91 13.62 -10.60
CA ARG A 314 -8.26 14.05 -11.97
C ARG A 314 -7.12 14.98 -12.41
N ALA A 315 -6.54 14.73 -13.57
CA ALA A 315 -5.65 15.72 -14.18
C ALA A 315 -6.40 17.07 -14.24
N PRO A 316 -5.71 18.20 -14.01
CA PRO A 316 -6.31 19.53 -14.06
C PRO A 316 -7.03 19.81 -15.39
#